data_AF-A0A7K3BA41-F1
#
_entry.id   AF-A0A7K3BA41-F1
#
_cell.length_a   1.000
_cell.length_b   1.000
_cell.length_c   1.000
_cell.angle_alpha   90.00
_cell.angle_beta   90.00
_cell.angle_gamma   90.00
#
_symmetry.space_group_name_H-M   'P 1'
#
loop_
_entity.id
_entity.type
_entity.pdbx_description
1 polymer ?
#
loop_
_entity_poly.entity_id
_entity_poly.type
_entity_poly.pdbx_seq_one_letter_code
_entity_poly.pdbx_strand_id
1 'polypeptide(L)'
;MGSMRNPVGPLPSSIYWRRRAVVLLLLALLTVLVVWAVNSRDGGGNSANGPDGRSPAPSITPGPSASGPLNSSRPGGSVGGGGGGGGGDDGGDASDGGSGDSGATEGSSQGGDSGAADGGADSGASGAAGTGGSGDSGSDGANGGGGAQLPAGSSLPDCGSGVTLNVRSTDNAYEPGERPRFTLTATNTSATACKLDFGPDSAVLTITDVNDHHVWASDDCPRSRAPYLLQVPAGGSTSYDVEWDRRTSSPRCATPKGATAPYGTYLLEVKLPGRSEKQTSFVLKNV
;
A
#
# COMPACT_ATOMS: atom_id res chain seq x y z
N MET A 1 28.73 28.51 43.03
CA MET A 1 28.31 29.81 42.45
C MET A 1 29.23 30.15 41.30
N GLY A 2 28.68 30.67 40.18
CA GLY A 2 29.43 31.44 39.18
C GLY A 2 30.35 30.68 38.21
N SER A 3 29.91 30.49 36.96
CA SER A 3 30.68 30.92 35.76
C SER A 3 29.80 30.91 34.49
N MET A 4 28.83 31.84 34.41
CA MET A 4 28.15 32.17 33.14
C MET A 4 28.81 33.40 32.50
N ARG A 5 30.02 33.24 31.94
CA ARG A 5 30.76 34.31 31.25
C ARG A 5 31.62 33.76 30.10
N ASN A 6 30.98 33.57 28.92
CA ASN A 6 31.45 33.71 27.51
C ASN A 6 32.90 33.30 27.07
N PRO A 7 33.15 32.95 25.79
CA PRO A 7 32.41 33.43 24.61
C PRO A 7 32.02 32.38 23.55
N VAL A 8 31.10 32.82 22.66
CA VAL A 8 30.76 32.17 21.39
C VAL A 8 31.83 32.40 20.32
N GLY A 9 32.18 31.35 19.58
CA GLY A 9 32.94 31.48 18.33
C GLY A 9 32.06 32.04 17.20
N PRO A 10 32.63 32.76 16.21
CA PRO A 10 31.85 33.41 15.16
C PRO A 10 31.36 32.40 14.12
N LEU A 11 30.17 31.82 14.33
CA LEU A 11 29.40 31.30 13.21
C LEU A 11 29.11 32.46 12.23
N PRO A 12 29.17 32.23 10.90
CA PRO A 12 29.08 33.31 9.92
C PRO A 12 27.79 34.10 10.09
N SER A 13 27.94 35.37 10.49
CA SER A 13 26.86 36.31 10.79
C SER A 13 25.85 36.46 9.65
N SER A 14 26.28 36.16 8.43
CA SER A 14 25.48 36.12 7.21
C SER A 14 24.27 35.17 7.29
N ILE A 15 24.33 34.02 7.97
CA ILE A 15 23.19 33.08 8.02
C ILE A 15 22.07 33.64 8.92
N TYR A 16 22.46 34.20 10.07
CA TYR A 16 21.53 34.86 11.00
C TYR A 16 20.90 36.11 10.39
N TRP A 17 21.72 36.95 9.74
CA TRP A 17 21.23 38.12 9.01
C TRP A 17 20.36 37.76 7.81
N ARG A 18 20.65 36.69 7.07
CA ARG A 18 19.79 36.20 5.98
C ARG A 18 18.42 35.75 6.51
N ARG A 19 18.39 34.92 7.56
CA ARG A 19 17.11 34.47 8.16
C ARG A 19 16.31 35.65 8.73
N ARG A 20 16.95 36.62 9.40
CA ARG A 20 16.29 37.85 9.87
C ARG A 20 15.82 38.76 8.75
N ALA A 21 16.61 38.93 7.68
CA ALA A 21 16.21 39.72 6.51
C ALA A 21 15.00 39.12 5.80
N VAL A 22 14.95 37.79 5.64
CA VAL A 22 13.78 37.09 5.09
C VAL A 22 12.54 37.29 5.97
N VAL A 23 12.67 37.15 7.30
CA VAL A 23 11.54 37.39 8.23
C VAL A 23 11.06 38.84 8.16
N LEU A 24 11.96 39.82 8.13
CA LEU A 24 11.60 41.24 8.01
C LEU A 24 10.95 41.57 6.67
N LEU A 25 11.41 40.96 5.56
CA LEU A 25 10.84 41.14 4.23
C LEU A 25 9.43 40.52 4.13
N LEU A 26 9.22 39.34 4.72
CA LEU A 26 7.89 38.72 4.79
C LEU A 26 6.92 39.55 5.65
N LEU A 27 7.38 40.08 6.78
CA LEU A 27 6.59 41.01 7.61
C LEU A 27 6.23 42.29 6.84
N ALA A 28 7.17 42.88 6.10
CA ALA A 28 6.93 44.08 5.29
C ALA A 28 5.96 43.82 4.13
N LEU A 29 6.06 42.67 3.44
CA LEU A 29 5.08 42.29 2.43
C LEU A 29 3.68 42.09 3.02
N LEU A 30 3.57 41.47 4.19
CA LEU A 30 2.29 41.23 4.85
C LEU A 30 1.65 42.56 5.30
N THR A 31 2.41 43.50 5.85
CA THR A 31 1.86 44.83 6.21
C THR A 31 1.45 45.64 4.99
N VAL A 32 2.23 45.61 3.88
CA VAL A 32 1.83 46.24 2.61
C VAL A 32 0.54 45.64 2.07
N LEU A 33 0.38 44.31 2.12
CA LEU A 33 -0.84 43.64 1.65
C LEU A 33 -2.06 43.99 2.52
N VAL A 34 -1.90 44.07 3.85
CA VAL A 34 -2.96 44.53 4.77
C VAL A 34 -3.34 45.99 4.51
N VAL A 35 -2.37 46.90 4.37
CA VAL A 35 -2.64 48.31 4.06
C VAL A 35 -3.32 48.46 2.70
N TRP A 36 -2.89 47.71 1.69
CA TRP A 36 -3.53 47.66 0.39
C TRP A 36 -4.98 47.15 0.49
N ALA A 37 -5.23 46.07 1.23
CA ALA A 37 -6.56 45.51 1.41
C ALA A 37 -7.53 46.42 2.19
N VAL A 38 -7.01 47.27 3.09
CA VAL A 38 -7.82 48.27 3.81
C VAL A 38 -8.10 49.49 2.92
N ASN A 39 -7.09 50.06 2.25
CA ASN A 39 -7.29 51.19 1.32
C ASN A 39 -8.10 50.82 0.08
N SER A 40 -8.11 49.55 -0.35
CA SER A 40 -8.88 49.09 -1.51
C SER A 40 -10.35 48.75 -1.18
N ARG A 41 -10.81 48.96 0.07
CA ARG A 41 -12.19 48.68 0.49
C ARG A 41 -13.14 49.88 0.46
N ASP A 42 -12.62 51.09 0.30
CA ASP A 42 -13.44 52.30 0.06
C ASP A 42 -13.50 52.61 -1.45
N GLY A 43 -14.38 51.91 -2.16
CA GLY A 43 -14.55 52.10 -3.59
C GLY A 43 -15.61 51.21 -4.24
N GLY A 44 -16.89 51.58 -4.16
CA GLY A 44 -17.90 51.02 -5.08
C GLY A 44 -19.34 50.82 -4.58
N GLY A 45 -20.04 51.91 -4.30
CA GLY A 45 -21.36 52.20 -4.88
C GLY A 45 -22.46 51.11 -4.96
N ASN A 46 -23.39 51.19 -4.01
CA ASN A 46 -24.86 51.19 -4.17
C ASN A 46 -25.59 50.41 -5.31
N SER A 47 -26.49 49.52 -4.87
CA SER A 47 -27.88 49.45 -5.39
C SER A 47 -28.83 49.09 -4.26
N ALA A 48 -30.00 49.73 -4.21
CA ALA A 48 -30.97 49.63 -3.11
C ALA A 48 -32.40 49.39 -3.63
N ASN A 49 -33.24 48.81 -2.77
CA ASN A 49 -34.67 48.52 -2.95
C ASN A 49 -34.95 47.37 -3.95
N GLY A 50 -35.90 46.46 -3.72
CA GLY A 50 -36.80 46.23 -2.58
C GLY A 50 -37.69 44.99 -2.87
N PRO A 51 -38.35 44.36 -1.87
CA PRO A 51 -38.96 43.04 -2.05
C PRO A 51 -40.48 43.02 -2.27
N ASP A 52 -40.92 42.31 -3.30
CA ASP A 52 -42.29 41.79 -3.52
C ASP A 52 -42.14 40.46 -4.28
N GLY A 53 -42.85 39.35 -4.05
CA GLY A 53 -43.87 39.04 -3.06
C GLY A 53 -45.08 38.33 -3.70
N ARG A 54 -45.18 36.99 -3.63
CA ARG A 54 -46.39 36.14 -3.40
C ARG A 54 -46.16 34.63 -3.68
N SER A 55 -46.42 33.85 -2.63
CA SER A 55 -46.88 32.46 -2.39
C SER A 55 -47.44 31.53 -3.52
N PRO A 56 -47.64 30.20 -3.26
CA PRO A 56 -47.30 29.11 -4.21
C PRO A 56 -48.44 28.16 -4.69
N ALA A 57 -48.05 27.23 -5.60
CA ALA A 57 -48.61 25.87 -5.87
C ALA A 57 -50.03 25.78 -6.52
N PRO A 58 -50.38 24.75 -7.33
CA PRO A 58 -50.09 23.31 -7.12
C PRO A 58 -49.64 22.47 -8.34
N SER A 59 -49.29 21.21 -8.03
CA SER A 59 -48.98 20.10 -8.95
C SER A 59 -50.21 19.49 -9.63
N ILE A 60 -50.08 18.97 -10.86
CA ILE A 60 -51.06 18.07 -11.47
C ILE A 60 -50.37 16.86 -12.10
N THR A 61 -50.73 15.67 -11.61
CA THR A 61 -50.28 14.35 -12.06
C THR A 61 -51.03 13.91 -13.32
N PRO A 62 -50.36 13.45 -14.39
CA PRO A 62 -51.02 12.72 -15.48
C PRO A 62 -51.51 11.33 -15.02
N GLY A 63 -52.79 11.05 -15.25
CA GLY A 63 -53.46 9.79 -14.91
C GLY A 63 -53.21 8.64 -15.91
N PRO A 64 -53.87 7.48 -15.71
CA PRO A 64 -53.40 6.18 -16.18
C PRO A 64 -53.72 5.82 -17.64
N SER A 65 -52.98 4.82 -18.14
CA SER A 65 -53.13 4.18 -19.44
C SER A 65 -54.52 3.61 -19.71
N ALA A 66 -54.97 3.69 -20.97
CA ALA A 66 -56.15 2.98 -21.46
C ALA A 66 -55.76 1.81 -22.39
N SER A 67 -56.35 0.64 -22.14
CA SER A 67 -56.22 -0.56 -22.98
C SER A 67 -57.31 -0.60 -24.05
N GLY A 68 -57.00 -1.00 -25.28
CA GLY A 68 -58.01 -1.27 -26.32
C GLY A 68 -57.44 -1.41 -27.74
N PRO A 69 -57.68 -2.52 -28.46
CA PRO A 69 -57.09 -2.76 -29.78
C PRO A 69 -57.97 -2.29 -30.94
N LEU A 70 -57.36 -2.04 -32.10
CA LEU A 70 -58.04 -2.05 -33.40
C LEU A 70 -57.32 -2.99 -34.36
N ASN A 71 -58.04 -4.02 -34.79
CA ASN A 71 -57.59 -5.05 -35.73
C ASN A 71 -58.39 -4.96 -37.05
N SER A 72 -57.73 -4.53 -38.13
CA SER A 72 -58.21 -4.60 -39.52
C SER A 72 -57.03 -4.19 -40.44
N SER A 73 -56.67 -4.90 -41.51
CA SER A 73 -57.29 -6.08 -42.14
C SER A 73 -56.22 -6.95 -42.81
N ARG A 74 -56.49 -8.24 -42.97
CA ARG A 74 -55.72 -9.16 -43.84
C ARG A 74 -56.67 -9.81 -44.85
N PRO A 75 -56.30 -9.88 -46.13
CA PRO A 75 -56.85 -10.90 -47.03
C PRO A 75 -55.75 -11.67 -47.80
N GLY A 76 -55.93 -13.00 -47.92
CA GLY A 76 -55.19 -13.89 -48.82
C GLY A 76 -53.90 -14.51 -48.24
N GLY A 77 -53.66 -15.83 -48.30
CA GLY A 77 -54.58 -16.94 -48.56
C GLY A 77 -53.93 -18.13 -49.30
N SER A 78 -53.86 -19.30 -48.66
CA SER A 78 -53.78 -20.61 -49.31
C SER A 78 -54.10 -21.76 -48.35
N VAL A 79 -54.85 -22.73 -48.87
CA VAL A 79 -55.31 -24.05 -48.37
C VAL A 79 -54.34 -24.82 -47.44
N GLY A 80 -54.71 -25.68 -46.48
CA GLY A 80 -55.93 -26.48 -46.23
C GLY A 80 -55.78 -27.93 -46.73
N GLY A 81 -56.03 -29.04 -46.00
CA GLY A 81 -56.42 -29.29 -44.59
C GLY A 81 -56.78 -30.78 -44.33
N GLY A 82 -56.87 -31.22 -43.05
CA GLY A 82 -57.28 -32.60 -42.59
C GLY A 82 -56.20 -33.70 -42.69
N GLY A 83 -56.15 -34.81 -41.93
CA GLY A 83 -56.91 -35.40 -40.79
C GLY A 83 -56.55 -36.92 -40.66
N GLY A 84 -56.78 -37.71 -39.60
CA GLY A 84 -57.29 -37.50 -38.22
C GLY A 84 -57.69 -38.85 -37.53
N GLY A 85 -57.33 -39.08 -36.25
CA GLY A 85 -57.54 -40.34 -35.48
C GLY A 85 -56.30 -41.26 -35.40
N GLY A 86 -56.13 -42.22 -34.48
CA GLY A 86 -56.93 -42.66 -33.30
C GLY A 86 -56.64 -44.14 -32.91
N GLY A 87 -56.56 -44.48 -31.60
CA GLY A 87 -56.22 -45.84 -31.06
C GLY A 87 -54.71 -46.11 -30.94
N GLY A 88 -54.14 -46.81 -29.95
CA GLY A 88 -54.68 -47.85 -29.04
C GLY A 88 -54.26 -49.25 -29.54
N ASP A 89 -53.67 -50.19 -28.78
CA ASP A 89 -53.41 -50.31 -27.33
C ASP A 89 -52.24 -51.31 -27.03
N ASP A 90 -51.92 -51.48 -25.73
CA ASP A 90 -51.31 -52.67 -25.06
C ASP A 90 -49.85 -53.16 -25.27
N GLY A 91 -49.11 -53.22 -24.13
CA GLY A 91 -48.61 -54.51 -23.59
C GLY A 91 -47.09 -54.73 -23.44
N GLY A 92 -46.61 -55.04 -22.22
CA GLY A 92 -45.41 -55.90 -22.03
C GLY A 92 -44.33 -55.45 -21.03
N ASP A 93 -44.37 -56.09 -19.85
CA ASP A 93 -43.45 -56.08 -18.68
C ASP A 93 -41.90 -56.16 -18.84
N ALA A 94 -41.26 -55.92 -17.68
CA ALA A 94 -40.08 -56.59 -17.12
C ALA A 94 -38.63 -56.06 -17.36
N SER A 95 -38.16 -55.32 -16.34
CA SER A 95 -37.06 -55.71 -15.42
C SER A 95 -35.58 -55.85 -15.85
N ASP A 96 -34.74 -55.17 -15.04
CA ASP A 96 -33.53 -55.67 -14.34
C ASP A 96 -32.11 -55.30 -14.82
N GLY A 97 -31.20 -55.23 -13.84
CA GLY A 97 -29.73 -55.11 -13.96
C GLY A 97 -29.19 -53.67 -13.82
N GLY A 98 -28.50 -53.29 -12.74
CA GLY A 98 -28.17 -54.01 -11.49
C GLY A 98 -27.15 -53.20 -10.67
N SER A 99 -27.24 -53.27 -9.34
CA SER A 99 -26.35 -52.58 -8.38
C SER A 99 -25.65 -53.56 -7.44
N GLY A 100 -24.50 -53.18 -6.88
CA GLY A 100 -23.78 -53.93 -5.83
C GLY A 100 -22.42 -54.46 -6.29
N ASP A 101 -21.38 -54.49 -5.46
CA ASP A 101 -21.41 -54.99 -4.09
C ASP A 101 -20.55 -54.18 -3.08
N SER A 102 -20.74 -54.47 -1.79
CA SER A 102 -20.16 -53.80 -0.63
C SER A 102 -19.71 -54.84 0.41
N GLY A 103 -18.51 -54.69 0.97
CA GLY A 103 -17.98 -55.62 1.97
C GLY A 103 -17.34 -54.93 3.17
N ALA A 104 -18.06 -54.89 4.28
CA ALA A 104 -17.53 -54.57 5.60
C ALA A 104 -17.81 -55.74 6.56
N THR A 105 -16.81 -56.15 7.36
CA THR A 105 -17.00 -57.07 8.48
C THR A 105 -16.12 -56.70 9.67
N GLU A 106 -16.70 -56.85 10.86
CA GLU A 106 -16.04 -56.72 12.17
C GLU A 106 -15.35 -58.05 12.56
N GLY A 107 -14.64 -58.07 13.70
CA GLY A 107 -14.56 -59.30 14.52
C GLY A 107 -13.18 -59.81 14.96
N SER A 108 -12.71 -59.31 16.10
CA SER A 108 -12.22 -60.08 17.27
C SER A 108 -11.22 -61.26 17.15
N SER A 109 -10.16 -61.14 17.96
CA SER A 109 -9.69 -62.10 19.00
C SER A 109 -8.51 -63.09 18.76
N GLN A 110 -7.57 -63.00 19.74
CA GLN A 110 -6.91 -64.07 20.52
C GLN A 110 -5.62 -64.79 20.06
N GLY A 111 -4.71 -64.93 21.05
CA GLY A 111 -3.59 -65.90 21.15
C GLY A 111 -2.21 -65.36 20.70
N GLY A 112 -1.14 -65.42 21.50
CA GLY A 112 -0.97 -65.78 22.91
C GLY A 112 0.53 -65.79 23.32
N ASP A 113 0.80 -65.60 24.63
CA ASP A 113 1.82 -66.28 25.48
C ASP A 113 3.34 -66.25 25.08
N SER A 114 4.36 -66.11 25.94
CA SER A 114 4.60 -65.88 27.40
C SER A 114 6.02 -65.27 27.56
N GLY A 115 6.50 -64.73 28.69
CA GLY A 115 5.96 -64.52 30.04
C GLY A 115 6.98 -63.75 30.94
N ALA A 116 6.60 -63.50 32.21
CA ALA A 116 7.34 -63.03 33.41
C ALA A 116 8.87 -62.76 33.38
N ALA A 117 9.49 -61.84 34.14
CA ALA A 117 9.12 -60.69 35.00
C ALA A 117 10.49 -60.01 35.43
N ASP A 118 10.67 -59.04 36.33
CA ASP A 118 9.84 -58.27 37.27
C ASP A 118 10.56 -56.94 37.66
N GLY A 119 9.89 -56.01 38.35
CA GLY A 119 10.50 -55.08 39.31
C GLY A 119 10.81 -53.62 38.88
N GLY A 120 10.24 -52.66 39.61
CA GLY A 120 10.78 -51.29 39.76
C GLY A 120 9.85 -50.16 39.26
N ALA A 121 9.30 -49.39 40.20
CA ALA A 121 8.50 -48.21 39.91
C ALA A 121 9.38 -46.98 39.57
N ASP A 122 8.86 -46.03 38.78
CA ASP A 122 8.47 -44.69 39.28
C ASP A 122 7.91 -43.77 38.18
N SER A 123 7.21 -42.72 38.62
CA SER A 123 6.33 -41.86 37.82
C SER A 123 7.02 -40.87 36.87
N GLY A 124 6.48 -40.71 35.65
CA GLY A 124 6.79 -39.58 34.76
C GLY A 124 5.95 -39.62 33.47
N ALA A 125 5.10 -38.63 33.25
CA ALA A 125 4.14 -38.61 32.12
C ALA A 125 4.71 -37.98 30.84
N SER A 126 4.29 -38.50 29.67
CA SER A 126 4.17 -37.86 28.34
C SER A 126 5.34 -37.02 27.77
N GLY A 127 5.80 -37.20 26.53
CA GLY A 127 5.41 -38.15 25.49
C GLY A 127 5.92 -37.72 24.10
N ALA A 128 6.30 -38.71 23.28
CA ALA A 128 6.59 -38.65 21.83
C ALA A 128 7.66 -37.66 21.29
N ALA A 129 8.73 -38.24 20.73
CA ALA A 129 9.62 -37.57 19.78
C ALA A 129 9.04 -37.59 18.35
N GLY A 130 9.47 -36.65 17.50
CA GLY A 130 9.14 -36.62 16.07
C GLY A 130 10.16 -35.80 15.28
N THR A 131 11.02 -36.48 14.53
CA THR A 131 12.05 -35.88 13.67
C THR A 131 11.47 -35.26 12.41
N GLY A 132 11.96 -34.08 12.02
CA GLY A 132 11.70 -33.50 10.70
C GLY A 132 12.67 -32.34 10.41
N GLY A 133 13.58 -32.54 9.46
CA GLY A 133 14.49 -31.48 9.01
C GLY A 133 13.87 -30.64 7.90
N SER A 134 14.20 -29.36 7.86
CA SER A 134 14.10 -28.48 6.68
C SER A 134 15.00 -27.27 6.89
N GLY A 135 15.52 -26.71 5.79
CA GLY A 135 16.71 -25.86 5.81
C GLY A 135 16.54 -24.51 6.53
N ASP A 136 17.61 -24.09 7.19
CA ASP A 136 17.81 -22.72 7.67
C ASP A 136 17.80 -21.75 6.48
N SER A 137 16.65 -21.14 6.24
CA SER A 137 16.50 -19.99 5.35
C SER A 137 16.51 -18.75 6.22
N GLY A 138 17.69 -18.18 6.46
CA GLY A 138 17.88 -16.98 7.28
C GLY A 138 17.01 -15.82 6.83
N SER A 139 15.86 -15.65 7.50
CA SER A 139 14.85 -14.65 7.21
C SER A 139 15.11 -13.38 8.01
N ASP A 140 15.90 -12.45 7.45
CA ASP A 140 15.98 -11.08 7.97
C ASP A 140 16.35 -10.09 6.84
N GLY A 141 15.59 -8.99 6.77
CA GLY A 141 15.61 -8.04 5.64
C GLY A 141 14.43 -8.17 4.68
N ALA A 142 13.21 -8.41 5.19
CA ALA A 142 12.00 -8.47 4.39
C ALA A 142 11.43 -7.07 4.12
N ASN A 143 11.75 -6.48 2.96
CA ASN A 143 11.05 -5.30 2.45
C ASN A 143 9.64 -5.69 1.99
N GLY A 144 8.73 -5.84 2.96
CA GLY A 144 7.32 -6.20 2.74
C GLY A 144 6.44 -4.97 2.59
N GLY A 145 6.19 -4.53 1.35
CA GLY A 145 5.23 -3.47 1.06
C GLY A 145 3.79 -3.99 0.94
N GLY A 146 2.80 -3.24 1.45
CA GLY A 146 1.38 -3.59 1.37
C GLY A 146 0.72 -3.44 -0.02
N GLY A 147 1.52 -3.33 -1.09
CA GLY A 147 1.06 -3.29 -2.47
C GLY A 147 1.20 -4.64 -3.16
N ALA A 148 0.38 -4.89 -4.19
CA ALA A 148 0.54 -6.09 -5.02
C ALA A 148 1.89 -6.03 -5.77
N GLN A 149 2.82 -6.89 -5.39
CA GLN A 149 4.09 -7.08 -6.10
C GLN A 149 3.83 -7.75 -7.46
N LEU A 150 4.49 -7.25 -8.49
CA LEU A 150 4.34 -7.66 -9.88
C LEU A 150 5.53 -8.50 -10.34
N PRO A 151 5.33 -9.52 -11.20
CA PRO A 151 6.43 -10.22 -11.86
C PRO A 151 7.12 -9.31 -12.90
N ALA A 152 8.38 -9.64 -13.23
CA ALA A 152 9.27 -8.87 -14.11
C ALA A 152 8.81 -8.71 -15.58
N GLY A 153 7.60 -9.16 -15.94
CA GLY A 153 6.99 -9.03 -17.27
C GLY A 153 5.56 -8.45 -17.24
N SER A 154 5.16 -7.76 -16.16
CA SER A 154 3.81 -7.20 -16.04
C SER A 154 3.46 -6.24 -17.18
N SER A 155 2.27 -6.42 -17.76
CA SER A 155 1.71 -5.63 -18.87
C SER A 155 1.18 -4.25 -18.46
N LEU A 156 1.15 -3.93 -17.16
CA LEU A 156 0.80 -2.59 -16.69
C LEU A 156 1.77 -1.55 -17.24
N PRO A 157 1.30 -0.33 -17.59
CA PRO A 157 2.18 0.76 -18.01
C PRO A 157 3.02 1.26 -16.83
N ASP A 158 4.21 1.77 -17.09
CA ASP A 158 5.01 2.44 -16.08
C ASP A 158 4.35 3.73 -15.60
N CYS A 159 4.43 4.00 -14.29
CA CYS A 159 3.81 5.17 -13.71
C CYS A 159 4.45 6.47 -14.21
N GLY A 160 3.65 7.35 -14.82
CA GLY A 160 4.06 8.68 -15.25
C GLY A 160 4.00 9.75 -14.15
N SER A 161 3.89 11.02 -14.56
CA SER A 161 3.85 12.20 -13.68
C SER A 161 2.62 12.30 -12.77
N GLY A 162 1.55 11.54 -13.06
CA GLY A 162 0.37 11.41 -12.18
C GLY A 162 0.61 10.63 -10.89
N VAL A 163 1.84 10.16 -10.63
CA VAL A 163 2.20 9.47 -9.38
C VAL A 163 3.19 10.30 -8.58
N THR A 164 2.73 10.78 -7.42
CA THR A 164 3.56 11.49 -6.43
C THR A 164 4.14 10.50 -5.44
N LEU A 165 5.42 10.67 -5.13
CA LEU A 165 6.10 9.94 -4.06
C LEU A 165 6.08 10.77 -2.77
N ASN A 166 5.99 10.08 -1.63
CA ASN A 166 6.34 10.60 -0.32
C ASN A 166 7.24 9.60 0.41
N VAL A 167 8.05 10.08 1.36
CA VAL A 167 8.82 9.24 2.30
C VAL A 167 8.59 9.71 3.72
N ARG A 168 8.52 8.76 4.66
CA ARG A 168 8.47 9.03 6.10
C ARG A 168 9.33 8.03 6.85
N SER A 169 10.02 8.50 7.88
CA SER A 169 10.47 7.61 8.95
C SER A 169 9.25 7.07 9.71
N THR A 170 9.34 5.84 10.20
CA THR A 170 8.28 5.27 11.07
C THR A 170 8.26 6.01 12.40
N ASP A 171 9.45 6.32 12.91
CA ASP A 171 9.70 7.00 14.18
C ASP A 171 10.69 8.14 13.96
N ASN A 172 10.56 9.21 14.73
CA ASN A 172 11.47 10.37 14.61
C ASN A 172 12.84 10.10 15.27
N ALA A 173 12.92 9.12 16.19
CA ALA A 173 14.14 8.80 16.91
C ALA A 173 14.17 7.32 17.32
N TYR A 174 15.30 6.66 17.03
CA TYR A 174 15.55 5.24 17.26
C TYR A 174 16.57 5.03 18.37
N GLU A 175 16.34 4.01 19.21
CA GLU A 175 17.21 3.65 20.33
C GLU A 175 18.46 2.86 19.89
N PRO A 176 19.46 2.64 20.77
CA PRO A 176 20.55 1.70 20.52
C PRO A 176 20.04 0.29 20.15
N GLY A 177 20.54 -0.27 19.04
CA GLY A 177 20.15 -1.59 18.53
C GLY A 177 18.87 -1.61 17.69
N GLU A 178 18.04 -0.56 17.75
CA GLU A 178 16.84 -0.46 16.92
C GLU A 178 17.20 -0.15 15.45
N ARG A 179 16.48 -0.75 14.49
CA ARG A 179 16.67 -0.59 13.04
C ARG A 179 15.71 0.46 12.49
N PRO A 180 16.18 1.58 11.91
CA PRO A 180 15.31 2.56 11.28
C PRO A 180 14.49 1.95 10.14
N ARG A 181 13.17 2.22 10.14
CA ARG A 181 12.23 1.77 9.11
C ARG A 181 11.60 2.96 8.42
N PHE A 182 11.67 2.97 7.10
CA PHE A 182 11.19 4.06 6.26
C PHE A 182 10.07 3.56 5.36
N THR A 183 8.91 4.22 5.39
CA THR A 183 7.83 3.96 4.45
C THR A 183 7.92 4.94 3.29
N LEU A 184 8.12 4.41 2.09
CA LEU A 184 7.89 5.12 0.84
C LEU A 184 6.43 4.89 0.43
N THR A 185 5.71 5.95 0.09
CA THR A 185 4.32 5.85 -0.40
C THR A 185 4.21 6.51 -1.76
N ALA A 186 3.81 5.73 -2.77
CA ALA A 186 3.45 6.23 -4.08
C ALA A 186 1.92 6.41 -4.16
N THR A 187 1.47 7.62 -4.45
CA THR A 187 0.05 7.98 -4.61
C THR A 187 -0.22 8.36 -6.05
N ASN A 188 -1.15 7.66 -6.69
CA ASN A 188 -1.52 7.83 -8.08
C ASN A 188 -2.84 8.61 -8.20
N THR A 189 -2.79 9.81 -8.75
CA THR A 189 -3.97 10.66 -9.00
C THR A 189 -4.59 10.41 -10.39
N SER A 190 -4.03 9.47 -11.17
CA SER A 190 -4.52 9.09 -12.50
C SER A 190 -5.70 8.11 -12.41
N ALA A 191 -6.54 8.11 -13.45
CA ALA A 191 -7.66 7.17 -13.59
C ALA A 191 -7.23 5.74 -14.03
N THR A 192 -5.93 5.51 -14.28
CA THR A 192 -5.37 4.22 -14.70
C THR A 192 -4.39 3.70 -13.65
N ALA A 193 -4.41 2.38 -13.41
CA ALA A 193 -3.39 1.72 -12.61
C ALA A 193 -2.08 1.61 -13.41
N CYS A 194 -0.95 1.67 -12.72
CA CYS A 194 0.38 1.60 -13.31
C CYS A 194 1.33 0.80 -12.41
N LYS A 195 2.52 0.47 -12.93
CA LYS A 195 3.60 -0.15 -12.14
C LYS A 195 4.70 0.86 -11.83
N LEU A 196 5.28 0.76 -10.64
CA LEU A 196 6.43 1.56 -10.21
C LEU A 196 7.52 0.63 -9.66
N ASP A 197 8.75 0.90 -10.04
CA ASP A 197 9.91 0.13 -9.59
C ASP A 197 10.51 0.75 -8.31
N PHE A 198 10.53 -0.04 -7.25
CA PHE A 198 11.20 0.27 -5.98
C PHE A 198 12.52 -0.52 -5.81
N GLY A 199 13.02 -1.15 -6.88
CA GLY A 199 14.32 -1.80 -6.90
C GLY A 199 15.47 -0.79 -6.70
N PRO A 200 16.67 -1.26 -6.28
CA PRO A 200 17.74 -0.39 -5.82
C PRO A 200 18.30 0.55 -6.90
N ASP A 201 18.19 0.19 -8.18
CA ASP A 201 18.64 1.03 -9.31
C ASP A 201 17.59 2.09 -9.71
N SER A 202 16.33 1.95 -9.25
CA SER A 202 15.19 2.79 -9.64
C SER A 202 14.66 3.67 -8.51
N ALA A 203 14.61 3.16 -7.28
CA ALA A 203 14.28 3.93 -6.08
C ALA A 203 15.52 3.98 -5.18
N VAL A 204 16.39 4.95 -5.45
CA VAL A 204 17.60 5.14 -4.66
C VAL A 204 17.24 5.87 -3.37
N LEU A 205 17.46 5.19 -2.24
CA LEU A 205 17.45 5.78 -0.90
C LEU A 205 18.89 6.15 -0.54
N THR A 206 19.11 7.36 -0.04
CA THR A 206 20.44 7.85 0.39
C THR A 206 20.33 8.45 1.78
N ILE A 207 21.21 8.05 2.71
CA ILE A 207 21.28 8.58 4.07
C ILE A 207 22.55 9.42 4.21
N THR A 208 22.40 10.65 4.68
CA THR A 208 23.50 11.58 4.99
C THR A 208 23.47 12.03 6.46
N ASP A 209 24.63 12.44 6.98
CA ASP A 209 24.73 13.12 8.28
C ASP A 209 24.36 14.62 8.16
N VAL A 210 24.37 15.35 9.29
CA VAL A 210 24.09 16.81 9.33
C VAL A 210 25.12 17.69 8.60
N ASN A 211 26.19 17.11 8.07
CA ASN A 211 27.25 17.79 7.31
C ASN A 211 27.23 17.38 5.83
N ASP A 212 26.13 16.75 5.38
CA ASP A 212 25.95 16.19 4.03
C ASP A 212 26.97 15.07 3.67
N HIS A 213 27.61 14.45 4.66
CA HIS A 213 28.47 13.28 4.40
C HIS A 213 27.62 12.05 4.10
N HIS A 214 28.03 11.30 3.08
CA HIS A 214 27.43 10.00 2.73
C HIS A 214 27.59 8.99 3.86
N VAL A 215 26.48 8.42 4.32
CA VAL A 215 26.44 7.38 5.35
C VAL A 215 26.10 6.04 4.72
N TRP A 216 25.02 5.98 3.93
CA TRP A 216 24.55 4.76 3.29
C TRP A 216 23.71 5.07 2.05
N ALA A 217 23.66 4.16 1.07
CA ALA A 217 22.64 4.17 0.02
C ALA A 217 22.22 2.77 -0.41
N SER A 218 20.99 2.64 -0.94
CA SER A 218 20.43 1.36 -1.38
C SER A 218 21.11 0.78 -2.63
N ASP A 219 21.75 1.60 -3.45
CA ASP A 219 22.41 1.24 -4.72
C ASP A 219 23.93 1.01 -4.58
N ASP A 220 24.54 1.44 -3.47
CA ASP A 220 25.96 1.28 -3.14
C ASP A 220 26.42 -0.18 -3.26
N CYS A 221 25.68 -1.09 -2.60
CA CYS A 221 26.00 -2.52 -2.56
C CYS A 221 24.76 -3.42 -2.33
N PRO A 222 23.74 -3.36 -3.22
CA PRO A 222 22.56 -4.22 -3.13
C PRO A 222 22.92 -5.70 -3.36
N ARG A 223 22.27 -6.60 -2.61
CA ARG A 223 22.42 -8.07 -2.80
C ARG A 223 21.93 -8.54 -4.17
N SER A 224 20.95 -7.85 -4.75
CA SER A 224 20.42 -8.07 -6.10
C SER A 224 20.02 -6.74 -6.73
N ARG A 225 20.32 -6.55 -8.02
CA ARG A 225 19.84 -5.40 -8.82
C ARG A 225 18.57 -5.76 -9.61
N ALA A 226 17.75 -6.67 -9.07
CA ALA A 226 16.47 -7.00 -9.67
C ALA A 226 15.47 -5.87 -9.43
N PRO A 227 14.60 -5.51 -10.40
CA PRO A 227 13.55 -4.54 -10.17
C PRO A 227 12.53 -5.08 -9.16
N TYR A 228 12.02 -4.21 -8.31
CA TYR A 228 10.96 -4.51 -7.36
C TYR A 228 9.69 -3.77 -7.77
N LEU A 229 8.99 -4.35 -8.74
CA LEU A 229 7.80 -3.75 -9.34
C LEU A 229 6.59 -3.89 -8.40
N LEU A 230 6.00 -2.75 -8.02
CA LEU A 230 4.71 -2.70 -7.32
C LEU A 230 3.65 -2.07 -8.20
N GLN A 231 2.42 -2.60 -8.14
CA GLN A 231 1.26 -1.94 -8.71
C GLN A 231 0.86 -0.73 -7.86
N VAL A 232 0.57 0.41 -8.50
CA VAL A 232 -0.08 1.57 -7.87
C VAL A 232 -1.49 1.71 -8.46
N PRO A 233 -2.56 1.46 -7.68
CA PRO A 233 -3.94 1.52 -8.16
C PRO A 233 -4.34 2.89 -8.72
N ALA A 234 -5.34 2.93 -9.61
CA ALA A 234 -5.96 4.18 -10.05
C ALA A 234 -6.59 4.92 -8.85
N GLY A 235 -6.31 6.22 -8.70
CA GLY A 235 -6.80 7.03 -7.56
C GLY A 235 -6.33 6.56 -6.17
N GLY A 236 -5.42 5.58 -6.10
CA GLY A 236 -5.00 4.93 -4.85
C GLY A 236 -3.54 5.16 -4.52
N SER A 237 -3.09 4.49 -3.46
CA SER A 237 -1.69 4.51 -3.04
C SER A 237 -1.16 3.11 -2.75
N THR A 238 0.16 2.99 -2.85
CA THR A 238 0.92 1.78 -2.53
C THR A 238 2.11 2.18 -1.68
N SER A 239 2.37 1.41 -0.62
CA SER A 239 3.50 1.63 0.28
C SER A 239 4.56 0.53 0.14
N TYR A 240 5.82 0.94 0.19
CA TYR A 240 7.00 0.09 0.23
C TYR A 240 7.81 0.45 1.48
N ASP A 241 8.06 -0.52 2.34
CA ASP A 241 8.86 -0.32 3.55
C ASP A 241 10.29 -0.80 3.31
N VAL A 242 11.24 0.03 3.69
CA VAL A 242 12.67 -0.27 3.70
C VAL A 242 13.17 -0.20 5.13
N GLU A 243 13.92 -1.20 5.55
CA GLU A 243 14.61 -1.23 6.83
C GLU A 243 16.12 -1.06 6.63
N TRP A 244 16.75 -0.24 7.46
CA TRP A 244 18.20 -0.04 7.45
C TRP A 244 18.85 -0.67 8.69
N ASP A 245 19.87 -1.48 8.46
CA ASP A 245 20.64 -2.22 9.48
C ASP A 245 21.64 -1.34 10.27
N ARG A 246 21.60 -0.01 10.06
CA ARG A 246 22.54 0.98 10.61
C ARG A 246 23.99 0.73 10.23
N ARG A 247 24.25 0.01 9.15
CA ARG A 247 25.60 -0.11 8.58
C ARG A 247 25.82 0.98 7.55
N THR A 248 26.99 1.63 7.61
CA THR A 248 27.41 2.51 6.53
C THR A 248 27.65 1.70 5.26
N SER A 249 27.59 2.33 4.09
CA SER A 249 28.00 1.70 2.84
C SER A 249 28.99 2.58 2.07
N SER A 250 29.50 2.06 0.98
CA SER A 250 30.40 2.80 0.10
C SER A 250 30.08 2.45 -1.35
N PRO A 251 30.08 3.44 -2.27
CA PRO A 251 29.71 3.23 -3.66
C PRO A 251 30.45 2.06 -4.32
N ARG A 252 29.71 1.25 -5.08
CA ARG A 252 30.21 0.05 -5.79
C ARG A 252 30.85 -0.99 -4.87
N CYS A 253 30.29 -1.22 -3.68
CA CYS A 253 30.80 -2.17 -2.69
C CYS A 253 32.27 -1.95 -2.29
N ALA A 254 32.76 -0.71 -2.29
CA ALA A 254 34.16 -0.42 -1.94
C ALA A 254 34.50 -0.86 -0.49
N THR A 255 35.79 -1.13 -0.25
CA THR A 255 36.31 -1.53 1.07
C THR A 255 36.82 -0.32 1.87
N PRO A 256 36.76 -0.35 3.22
CA PRO A 256 36.30 -1.44 4.09
C PRO A 256 34.77 -1.64 4.04
N LYS A 257 34.31 -2.87 4.31
CA LYS A 257 32.87 -3.14 4.44
C LYS A 257 32.31 -2.36 5.63
N GLY A 258 31.10 -1.83 5.44
CA GLY A 258 30.41 -0.85 6.30
C GLY A 258 30.68 -0.94 7.80
N ALA A 259 30.85 0.21 8.45
CA ALA A 259 30.92 0.36 9.90
C ALA A 259 29.51 0.52 10.49
N THR A 260 29.38 0.48 11.83
CA THR A 260 28.13 0.91 12.48
C THR A 260 28.02 2.44 12.41
N ALA A 261 26.88 2.95 11.95
CA ALA A 261 26.61 4.39 11.88
C ALA A 261 26.64 5.03 13.29
N PRO A 262 27.28 6.20 13.47
CA PRO A 262 27.30 6.93 14.74
C PRO A 262 25.91 7.28 15.28
N TYR A 263 25.85 7.71 16.54
CA TYR A 263 24.65 8.39 17.06
C TYR A 263 24.62 9.83 16.54
N GLY A 264 23.42 10.36 16.29
CA GLY A 264 23.24 11.68 15.70
C GLY A 264 21.95 11.83 14.89
N THR A 265 21.78 13.00 14.28
CA THR A 265 20.69 13.30 13.35
C THR A 265 21.11 12.95 11.92
N TYR A 266 20.18 12.38 11.17
CA TYR A 266 20.38 11.94 9.78
C TYR A 266 19.27 12.49 8.89
N LEU A 267 19.60 12.67 7.61
CA LEU A 267 18.64 12.92 6.54
C LEU A 267 18.57 11.68 5.66
N LEU A 268 17.36 11.16 5.43
CA LEU A 268 17.08 10.22 4.35
C LEU A 268 16.52 10.99 3.17
N GLU A 269 17.15 10.86 2.02
CA GLU A 269 16.72 11.31 0.71
C GLU A 269 16.25 10.12 -0.15
N VAL A 270 15.27 10.35 -1.03
CA VAL A 270 14.72 9.34 -1.93
C VAL A 270 14.57 9.92 -3.34
N LYS A 271 15.26 9.30 -4.29
CA LYS A 271 15.34 9.71 -5.70
C LYS A 271 14.75 8.61 -6.60
N LEU A 272 13.68 8.95 -7.34
CA LEU A 272 13.09 8.10 -8.37
C LEU A 272 13.08 8.83 -9.73
N PRO A 273 13.37 8.14 -10.85
CA PRO A 273 13.29 8.72 -12.18
C PRO A 273 11.95 9.44 -12.47
N GLY A 274 12.07 10.62 -13.07
CA GLY A 274 10.92 11.44 -13.48
C GLY A 274 10.12 12.07 -12.33
N ARG A 275 10.63 12.08 -11.09
CA ARG A 275 9.93 12.61 -9.90
C ARG A 275 10.78 13.59 -9.12
N SER A 276 10.10 14.48 -8.40
CA SER A 276 10.75 15.33 -7.39
C SER A 276 11.25 14.47 -6.25
N GLU A 277 12.50 14.72 -5.85
CA GLU A 277 13.11 14.18 -4.65
C GLU A 277 12.26 14.42 -3.40
N LYS A 278 12.34 13.47 -2.46
CA LYS A 278 11.66 13.52 -1.16
C LYS A 278 12.64 13.19 -0.07
N GLN A 279 12.49 13.84 1.08
CA GLN A 279 13.40 13.67 2.19
C GLN A 279 12.66 13.65 3.53
N THR A 280 13.25 12.97 4.51
CA THR A 280 12.75 12.91 5.90
C THR A 280 13.95 12.81 6.86
N SER A 281 13.85 13.43 8.03
CA SER A 281 14.93 13.42 9.03
C SER A 281 14.61 12.47 10.17
N PHE A 282 15.60 11.79 10.71
CA PHE A 282 15.47 10.92 11.89
C PHE A 282 16.71 11.03 12.79
N VAL A 283 16.62 10.52 14.02
CA VAL A 283 17.72 10.54 14.99
C VAL A 283 18.08 9.14 15.45
N LEU A 284 19.37 8.80 15.51
CA LEU A 284 19.88 7.67 16.28
C LEU A 284 20.30 8.19 17.65
N LYS A 285 19.57 7.83 18.71
CA LYS A 285 19.79 8.34 20.07
C LYS A 285 21.06 7.76 20.69
N ASN A 286 21.85 8.63 21.31
CA ASN A 286 22.77 8.21 22.37
C ASN A 286 21.98 8.21 23.69
N VAL A 287 22.16 7.16 24.50
CA VAL A 287 21.66 7.07 25.89
C VAL A 287 22.39 8.01 26.84
#